data_AF-A0A7Y8RKC8-F1
#
_entry.id   AF-A0A7Y8RKC8-F1
#
_cell.length_a   1.000
_cell.length_b   1.000
_cell.length_c   1.000
_cell.angle_alpha   90.00
_cell.angle_beta   90.00
_cell.angle_gamma   90.00
#
_symmetry.space_group_name_H-M   'P 1'
#
loop_
_entity.id
_entity.type
_entity.pdbx_description
1 polymer ?
#
loop_
_entity_poly.entity_id
_entity_poly.type
_entity_poly.pdbx_seq_one_letter_code
_entity_poly.pdbx_strand_id
1 'polypeptide(L)' 'MTGISLTLPEDLSNSLADLAETHGQTATYLAMDVLRYYIEHENTLTAQIGLAVKEADQGKFATDDQVAAMRARRWSRNAG' A
#
# COMPACT_ATOMS: atom_id res chain seq x y z
N MET A 1 -28.11 -4.44 -7.92
CA MET A 1 -27.18 -3.79 -6.97
C MET A 1 -26.86 -4.80 -5.88
N THR A 2 -25.60 -5.13 -5.70
CA THR A 2 -25.13 -5.92 -4.55
C THR A 2 -24.81 -4.96 -3.41
N GLY A 3 -25.38 -5.21 -2.23
CA GLY A 3 -25.13 -4.43 -1.02
C GLY A 3 -24.30 -5.25 -0.04
N ILE A 4 -23.38 -4.60 0.66
CA ILE A 4 -22.62 -5.19 1.76
C ILE A 4 -23.07 -4.49 3.04
N SER A 5 -23.41 -5.26 4.08
CA SER A 5 -23.63 -4.72 5.42
C SER A 5 -22.31 -4.80 6.18
N LEU A 6 -21.83 -3.66 6.66
CA LEU A 6 -20.58 -3.55 7.39
C LEU A 6 -20.91 -3.16 8.83
N THR A 7 -20.49 -3.98 9.79
CA THR A 7 -20.57 -3.64 11.21
C THR A 7 -19.24 -3.08 11.64
N LEU A 8 -19.23 -1.80 12.01
CA LEU A 8 -18.04 -1.10 12.49
C LEU A 8 -18.10 -0.96 14.02
N PRO A 9 -16.96 -1.02 14.71
CA PRO A 9 -16.83 -0.50 16.06
C PRO A 9 -17.31 0.95 16.15
N GLU A 10 -17.91 1.34 17.28
CA GLU A 10 -18.55 2.66 17.47
C GLU A 10 -17.55 3.82 17.27
N ASP A 11 -16.35 3.68 17.81
CA ASP A 11 -15.24 4.63 17.69
C ASP A 11 -14.81 4.86 16.23
N LEU A 12 -14.73 3.78 15.45
CA LEU A 12 -14.39 3.85 14.03
C LEU A 12 -15.53 4.45 13.21
N SER A 13 -16.78 4.11 13.54
CA SER A 13 -17.96 4.70 12.91
C SER A 13 -18.02 6.21 13.13
N ASN A 14 -17.77 6.66 14.35
CA ASN A 14 -17.75 8.09 14.70
C ASN A 14 -16.61 8.81 13.97
N SER A 15 -15.40 8.25 13.97
CA SER A 15 -14.25 8.83 13.26
C SER A 15 -14.49 8.96 11.75
N LEU A 16 -15.14 7.97 11.14
CA LEU A 16 -15.50 8.01 9.73
C LEU A 16 -16.59 9.05 9.44
N ALA A 17 -17.56 9.21 10.34
CA ALA A 17 -18.61 10.21 10.22
C ALA A 17 -18.04 11.64 10.31
N ASP A 18 -17.17 11.91 11.29
CA ASP A 18 -16.51 13.20 11.47
C ASP A 18 -15.65 13.58 10.25
N LEU A 19 -14.91 12.59 9.72
CA LEU A 19 -14.11 12.77 8.51
C LEU A 19 -15.01 13.04 7.29
N ALA A 20 -16.11 12.32 7.16
CA ALA A 20 -17.08 12.54 6.08
C ALA A 20 -17.67 13.95 6.12
N GLU A 21 -18.06 14.42 7.31
CA GLU A 21 -18.60 15.77 7.53
C GLU A 21 -17.58 16.84 7.13
N THR A 22 -16.31 16.68 7.56
CA THR A 22 -15.22 17.61 7.23
C THR A 22 -14.98 17.71 5.73
N HIS A 23 -15.16 16.60 5.00
CA HIS A 23 -14.97 16.54 3.55
C HIS A 23 -16.24 16.84 2.74
N GLY A 24 -17.38 17.12 3.38
CA GLY A 24 -18.68 17.32 2.72
C GLY A 24 -19.17 16.07 1.98
N GLN A 25 -18.79 14.89 2.45
CA GLN A 25 -19.12 13.60 1.86
C GLN A 25 -19.96 12.74 2.81
N THR A 26 -20.44 11.60 2.34
CA THR A 26 -21.13 10.62 3.19
C THR A 26 -20.15 9.57 3.69
N ALA A 27 -20.38 9.06 4.91
CA ALA A 27 -19.56 7.99 5.48
C ALA A 27 -19.50 6.75 4.55
N THR A 28 -20.63 6.41 3.90
CA THR A 28 -20.68 5.32 2.92
C THR A 28 -19.79 5.58 1.70
N TYR A 29 -19.73 6.82 1.21
CA TYR A 29 -18.87 7.18 0.09
C TYR A 29 -17.39 7.03 0.47
N LEU A 30 -16.97 7.56 1.62
CA LEU A 30 -15.60 7.39 2.11
C LEU A 30 -15.25 5.92 2.38
N ALA A 31 -16.17 5.14 2.94
CA ALA A 31 -15.97 3.71 3.12
C ALA A 31 -15.72 2.99 1.79
N MET A 32 -16.48 3.32 0.74
CA MET A 32 -16.27 2.78 -0.60
C MET A 32 -14.93 3.21 -1.19
N ASP A 33 -14.52 4.45 -0.96
CA ASP A 33 -13.24 4.98 -1.46
C ASP A 33 -12.05 4.28 -0.80
N VAL A 34 -12.09 4.13 0.53
CA VAL A 34 -11.07 3.38 1.28
C VAL A 34 -11.02 1.92 0.85
N LEU A 35 -12.16 1.26 0.64
CA LEU A 35 -12.20 -0.11 0.14
C LEU A 35 -11.58 -0.22 -1.26
N ARG A 36 -11.84 0.74 -2.15
CA ARG A 36 -11.24 0.76 -3.49
C ARG A 36 -9.73 0.92 -3.40
N TYR A 37 -9.27 1.88 -2.61
CA TYR A 37 -7.85 2.13 -2.37
C TYR A 37 -7.15 0.89 -1.82
N TYR A 38 -7.75 0.23 -0.83
CA TYR A 38 -7.22 -0.98 -0.23
C TYR A 38 -7.08 -2.12 -1.25
N ILE A 39 -8.14 -2.38 -2.04
CA ILE A 39 -8.12 -3.42 -3.08
C ILE A 39 -7.06 -3.12 -4.15
N GLU A 40 -6.94 -1.87 -4.59
CA GLU A 40 -5.94 -1.47 -5.57
C GLU A 40 -4.51 -1.65 -5.05
N HIS A 41 -4.28 -1.24 -3.79
CA HIS A 41 -3.00 -1.40 -3.12
C HIS A 41 -2.61 -2.86 -2.98
N GLU A 42 -3.50 -3.71 -2.47
CA GLU A 42 -3.25 -5.14 -2.27
C GLU A 42 -3.02 -5.89 -3.59
N ASN A 43 -3.78 -5.56 -4.64
CA ASN A 43 -3.55 -6.13 -5.97
C ASN A 43 -2.17 -5.75 -6.51
N THR A 44 -1.79 -4.48 -6.35
CA THR A 44 -0.48 -4.00 -6.80
C THR A 44 0.65 -4.68 -6.02
N LEU A 45 0.53 -4.78 -4.70
CA LEU A 45 1.52 -5.43 -3.85
C LEU A 45 1.65 -6.92 -4.19
N THR A 46 0.52 -7.62 -4.31
CA THR A 46 0.49 -9.04 -4.67
C THR A 46 1.14 -9.28 -6.04
N ALA A 47 0.85 -8.44 -7.03
CA ALA A 47 1.45 -8.52 -8.35
C ALA A 47 2.97 -8.28 -8.32
N GLN A 48 3.43 -7.30 -7.54
CA GLN A 48 4.85 -7.00 -7.37
C GLN A 48 5.59 -8.15 -6.68
N ILE A 49 5.02 -8.72 -5.62
CA ILE A 49 5.59 -9.88 -4.94
C ILE A 49 5.69 -11.07 -5.91
N GLY A 50 4.61 -11.35 -6.64
CA GLY A 50 4.60 -12.42 -7.64
C GLY A 50 5.66 -12.24 -8.73
N LEU A 51 5.86 -11.00 -9.19
CA LEU A 51 6.91 -10.68 -10.15
C LEU A 51 8.31 -10.86 -9.54
N ALA A 52 8.54 -10.33 -8.34
CA ALA A 52 9.82 -10.43 -7.65
C ALA A 52 10.24 -11.88 -7.39
N VAL A 53 9.29 -12.74 -6.99
CA VAL A 53 9.53 -14.19 -6.83
C VAL A 53 9.93 -14.82 -8.17
N LYS A 54 9.21 -14.51 -9.26
CA LYS A 54 9.53 -15.04 -10.58
C LYS A 54 10.91 -14.58 -11.09
N GLU A 55 11.29 -13.34 -10.81
CA GLU A 55 12.62 -12.82 -11.16
C GLU A 55 13.72 -13.48 -10.34
N ALA A 56 13.49 -13.68 -9.04
CA ALA A 56 14.39 -14.42 -8.15
C ALA A 56 14.59 -15.87 -8.60
N ASP A 57 13.52 -16.57 -8.98
CA ASP A 57 13.59 -17.94 -9.53
C ASP A 57 14.38 -18.00 -10.85
N GLN A 58 14.37 -16.91 -11.62
CA GLN A 58 15.17 -16.76 -12.84
C GLN A 58 16.63 -16.34 -12.57
N GLY A 59 17.00 -16.17 -11.30
CA GLY A 59 18.33 -15.71 -10.90
C GLY A 59 18.58 -14.24 -11.24
N LYS A 60 17.54 -13.44 -11.52
CA LYS A 60 17.65 -12.01 -11.85
C LYS A 60 17.86 -11.17 -10.60
N PHE A 61 18.99 -11.40 -9.94
CA PHE A 61 19.46 -10.56 -8.85
C PHE A 61 20.42 -9.49 -9.40
N ALA A 62 20.54 -8.39 -8.67
CA ALA A 62 21.60 -7.43 -8.92
C ALA A 62 22.97 -8.08 -8.71
N THR A 63 23.96 -7.70 -9.50
CA THR A 63 25.33 -8.17 -9.31
C THR A 63 25.97 -7.50 -8.09
N ASP A 64 27.00 -8.13 -7.53
CA ASP A 64 27.75 -7.57 -6.39
C ASP A 64 28.27 -6.15 -6.68
N ASP A 65 28.72 -5.89 -7.90
CA ASP A 65 29.19 -4.57 -8.33
C ASP A 65 28.07 -3.52 -8.34
N GLN A 66 26.86 -3.89 -8.77
CA GLN A 66 25.69 -3.01 -8.74
C GLN A 66 25.29 -2.68 -7.30
N VAL A 67 25.32 -3.68 -6.41
CA VAL A 67 25.05 -3.49 -4.98
C VAL A 67 26.11 -2.61 -4.32
N ALA A 68 27.39 -2.82 -4.64
CA ALA A 68 28.49 -2.01 -4.13
C ALA A 68 28.40 -0.55 -4.60
N ALA A 69 28.07 -0.33 -5.88
CA ALA A 69 27.86 1.01 -6.42
C ALA A 69 26.66 1.72 -5.77
N MET A 70 25.56 1.01 -5.51
CA MET A 70 24.40 1.57 -4.79
C MET A 70 24.78 1.95 -3.34
N ARG A 71 25.51 1.07 -2.64
CA ARG A 71 25.97 1.28 -1.27
C ARG A 71 26.85 2.52 -1.17
N ALA A 72 27.82 2.65 -2.08
CA ALA A 72 28.71 3.82 -2.16
C ALA A 72 27.93 5.11 -2.45
N ARG A 73 26.87 5.08 -3.27
CA ARG A 73 26.08 6.30 -3.55
C ARG A 73 25.18 6.73 -2.38
N ARG A 74 24.53 5.79 -1.70
CA ARG A 74 23.54 6.13 -0.66
C ARG A 74 24.12 6.26 0.75
N TRP A 75 25.18 5.54 1.08
CA TRP A 75 25.65 5.41 2.47
C TRP A 75 27.10 5.86 2.71
N SER A 76 27.83 6.28 1.67
CA SER A 76 29.21 6.80 1.79
C SER A 76 29.33 8.11 2.58
N ARG A 77 28.26 8.90 2.70
CA ARG A 77 28.32 10.22 3.38
C ARG A 77 28.39 10.19 4.91
N ASN A 78 28.20 9.03 5.56
CA ASN A 78 28.24 8.91 7.04
C ASN A 78 29.33 7.94 7.56
N ALA A 79 30.30 7.58 6.73
CA ALA A 79 31.50 6.87 7.19
C ALA A 79 32.62 7.89 7.47
N GLY A 80 32.43 8.69 8.51
CA GLY A 80 33.39 9.72 8.96
C GLY A 80 33.03 10.19 10.36
#